data_AF-A0AA96UID2-F1
#
_entry.id   AF-A0AA96UID2-F1
#
_cell.length_a   1.000
_cell.length_b   1.000
_cell.length_c   1.000
_cell.angle_alpha   90.00
_cell.angle_beta   90.00
_cell.angle_gamma   90.00
#
_symmetry.space_group_name_H-M   'P 1'
#
loop_
_entity.id
_entity.type
_entity.pdbx_description
1 polymer ?
#
loop_
_entity_poly.entity_id
_entity_poly.type
_entity_poly.pdbx_seq_one_letter_code
_entity_poly.pdbx_strand_id
1 'polypeptide(L)'
;MEAFLAGQSTAAQQAGATAPGLDARQETVVLLALSAGLRLSVLLGQRSADDATAVLRYHLGRLFPAPAAPQGVGGKSNDCGARPR
;
A
#
# COMPACT_ATOMS: atom_id res chain seq x y z
N MET A 1 4.11 21.44 4.51
CA MET A 1 3.62 20.04 4.46
C MET A 1 4.53 19.17 3.60
N GLU A 2 4.80 19.52 2.34
CA GLU A 2 5.71 18.77 1.46
C GLU A 2 7.11 18.52 2.03
N ALA A 3 7.74 19.53 2.67
CA ALA A 3 9.05 19.37 3.28
C ALA A 3 9.09 18.31 4.39
N PHE A 4 7.98 18.14 5.13
CA PHE A 4 7.86 17.11 6.16
C PHE A 4 7.76 15.71 5.54
N LEU A 5 6.95 15.54 4.48
CA LEU A 5 6.86 14.26 3.78
C LEU A 5 8.19 13.89 3.10
N ALA A 6 8.89 14.86 2.51
CA ALA A 6 10.21 14.65 1.91
C ALA A 6 11.24 14.17 2.96
N GLY A 7 11.19 14.72 4.18
CA GLY A 7 12.02 14.28 5.30
C GLY A 7 11.73 12.84 5.74
N GLN A 8 10.44 12.48 5.89
CA GLN A 8 10.03 11.11 6.25
C GLN A 8 10.39 10.08 5.16
N SER A 9 10.21 10.46 3.90
CA SER A 9 10.58 9.61 2.75
C SER A 9 12.09 9.37 2.69
N THR A 10 12.90 10.41 2.95
CA THR A 10 14.36 10.29 3.04
C THR A 10 14.77 9.36 4.20
N ALA A 11 14.16 9.51 5.38
CA ALA A 11 14.42 8.64 6.51
C ALA A 11 14.08 7.17 6.23
N ALA A 12 12.96 6.89 5.55
CA ALA A 12 12.56 5.54 5.15
C ALA A 12 13.50 4.92 4.10
N GLN A 13 14.02 5.73 3.16
CA GLN A 13 15.04 5.28 2.19
C GLN A 13 16.36 4.93 2.88
N GLN A 14 16.81 5.78 3.81
CA GLN A 14 18.04 5.54 4.59
C GLN A 14 17.91 4.28 5.47
N ALA A 15 16.69 3.95 5.89
CA ALA A 15 16.38 2.71 6.61
C ALA A 15 16.24 1.47 5.71
N GLY A 16 16.37 1.61 4.37
CA GLY A 16 16.21 0.50 3.42
C GLY A 16 14.79 -0.07 3.36
N ALA A 17 13.78 0.69 3.80
CA ALA A 17 12.39 0.24 3.89
C ALA A 17 11.57 0.49 2.61
N THR A 18 12.16 1.18 1.63
CA THR A 18 11.54 1.51 0.35
C THR A 18 12.04 0.57 -0.74
N ALA A 19 11.20 0.23 -1.72
CA ALA A 19 11.61 -0.64 -2.82
C ALA A 19 12.88 -0.10 -3.54
N PRO A 20 13.84 -0.96 -3.92
CA PRO A 20 15.07 -0.53 -4.56
C PRO A 20 14.77 0.16 -5.91
N GLY A 21 15.30 1.38 -6.09
CA GLY A 21 15.14 2.17 -7.32
C GLY A 21 14.00 3.21 -7.29
N LEU A 22 13.36 3.43 -6.14
CA LEU A 22 12.26 4.38 -6.00
C LEU A 22 12.79 5.79 -5.65
N ASP A 23 12.44 6.80 -6.45
CA ASP A 23 12.77 8.20 -6.15
C ASP A 23 11.79 8.73 -5.09
N ALA A 24 12.28 8.86 -3.86
CA ALA A 24 11.54 9.37 -2.71
C ALA A 24 10.83 10.70 -2.93
N ARG A 25 11.43 11.62 -3.70
CA ARG A 25 10.85 12.93 -3.96
C ARG A 25 9.69 12.78 -4.94
N GLN A 26 9.89 12.04 -6.02
CA GLN A 26 8.84 11.80 -7.00
C GLN A 26 7.65 11.09 -6.37
N GLU A 27 7.91 10.10 -5.50
CA GLU A 27 6.83 9.36 -4.86
C GLU A 27 6.06 10.18 -3.84
N THR A 28 6.74 11.12 -3.17
CA THR A 28 6.06 12.09 -2.29
C THR A 28 5.07 12.94 -3.09
N VAL A 29 5.45 13.38 -4.29
CA VAL A 29 4.56 14.15 -5.19
C VAL A 29 3.38 13.29 -5.65
N VAL A 30 3.62 12.03 -6.04
CA VAL A 30 2.57 11.09 -6.45
C VAL A 30 1.60 10.83 -5.31
N LEU A 31 2.09 10.57 -4.09
CA LEU A 31 1.25 10.33 -2.92
C LEU A 31 0.41 11.57 -2.54
N LEU A 32 0.97 12.77 -2.65
CA LEU A 32 0.26 14.02 -2.40
C LEU A 32 -0.86 14.24 -3.43
N ALA A 33 -0.55 14.04 -4.72
CA ALA A 33 -1.52 14.15 -5.81
C ALA A 33 -2.64 13.10 -5.64
N LEU A 34 -2.29 11.86 -5.29
CA LEU A 34 -3.25 10.80 -5.00
C LEU A 34 -4.18 11.18 -3.84
N SER A 35 -3.62 11.64 -2.73
CA SER A 35 -4.40 12.07 -1.56
C SER A 35 -5.36 13.22 -1.89
N ALA A 36 -4.89 14.21 -2.67
CA ALA A 36 -5.72 15.33 -3.12
C ALA A 36 -6.85 14.87 -4.05
N GLY A 37 -6.56 14.00 -5.02
CA GLY A 37 -7.56 13.43 -5.92
C GLY A 37 -8.59 12.57 -5.19
N LEU A 38 -8.16 11.78 -4.21
CA LEU A 38 -9.05 11.00 -3.36
C LEU A 38 -9.98 11.88 -2.54
N ARG A 39 -9.47 12.95 -1.91
CA ARG A 39 -10.28 13.92 -1.18
C ARG A 39 -11.36 14.53 -2.07
N LEU A 40 -11.00 14.92 -3.29
CA LEU A 40 -11.95 15.48 -4.26
C LEU A 40 -13.00 14.44 -4.68
N SER A 41 -12.59 13.19 -4.93
CA SER A 41 -13.52 12.11 -5.33
C SER A 41 -14.58 11.80 -4.26
N VAL A 42 -14.22 11.91 -2.98
CA VAL A 42 -15.15 11.74 -1.86
C VAL A 42 -16.10 12.93 -1.74
N LEU A 43 -15.58 14.17 -1.82
CA LEU A 43 -16.41 15.37 -1.78
C LEU A 43 -17.42 15.44 -2.94
N LEU A 44 -17.06 14.93 -4.11
CA LEU A 44 -17.93 14.83 -5.28
C LEU A 44 -18.88 13.62 -5.24
N GLY A 45 -18.84 12.80 -4.18
CA GLY A 45 -19.68 11.60 -4.03
C GLY A 45 -19.36 10.47 -5.00
N GLN A 46 -18.24 10.54 -5.72
CA GLN A 46 -17.82 9.53 -6.71
C GLN A 46 -17.28 8.26 -6.04
N ARG A 47 -16.81 8.37 -4.79
CA ARG A 47 -16.20 7.28 -4.05
C ARG A 47 -16.51 7.45 -2.56
N SER A 48 -16.71 6.34 -1.84
CA SER A 48 -16.85 6.38 -0.40
C SER A 48 -15.52 6.71 0.29
N ALA A 49 -15.56 7.18 1.53
CA ALA A 49 -14.34 7.40 2.33
C ALA A 49 -13.57 6.09 2.59
N ASP A 50 -14.28 4.97 2.70
CA ASP A 50 -13.68 3.65 2.92
C ASP A 50 -12.91 3.18 1.67
N ASP A 51 -13.53 3.29 0.50
CA ASP A 51 -12.87 2.98 -0.78
C ASP A 51 -11.66 3.88 -1.03
N ALA A 52 -11.74 5.16 -0.67
CA ALA A 52 -10.60 6.07 -0.78
C ALA A 52 -9.44 5.64 0.13
N THR A 53 -9.76 5.17 1.33
CA THR A 53 -8.77 4.65 2.29
C THR A 53 -8.15 3.33 1.80
N ALA A 54 -8.93 2.45 1.17
CA ALA A 54 -8.44 1.21 0.58
C ALA A 54 -7.43 1.48 -0.55
N VAL A 55 -7.71 2.45 -1.41
CA VAL A 55 -6.80 2.87 -2.50
C VAL A 55 -5.48 3.43 -1.94
N LEU A 56 -5.54 4.27 -0.91
CA LEU A 56 -4.35 4.82 -0.28
C LEU A 56 -3.50 3.70 0.34
N ARG A 57 -4.13 2.72 1.00
CA ARG A 57 -3.46 1.58 1.61
C ARG A 57 -2.78 0.68 0.59
N TYR A 58 -3.45 0.42 -0.53
CA TYR A 58 -2.86 -0.32 -1.65
C TYR A 58 -1.60 0.37 -2.17
N HIS A 59 -1.67 1.69 -2.36
CA HIS A 59 -0.53 2.46 -2.86
C HIS A 59 0.65 2.45 -1.88
N LEU A 60 0.38 2.65 -0.57
CA LEU A 60 1.41 2.56 0.46
C LEU A 60 2.02 1.15 0.58
N GLY A 61 1.22 0.09 0.45
CA GLY A 61 1.72 -1.29 0.46
C GLY A 61 2.63 -1.62 -0.72
N ARG A 62 2.48 -0.91 -1.84
CA ARG A 62 3.38 -1.03 -3.01
C ARG A 62 4.70 -0.30 -2.79
N LEU A 63 4.71 0.78 -2.01
CA LEU A 63 5.88 1.61 -1.74
C LEU A 63 6.77 1.08 -0.62
N PHE A 64 6.12 0.49 0.37
CA PHE A 64 6.76 -0.17 1.49
C PHE A 64 6.41 -1.66 1.42
N PRO A 65 6.90 -2.40 0.39
CA PRO A 65 6.74 -3.84 0.39
C PRO A 65 7.45 -4.36 1.64
N ALA A 66 6.69 -5.02 2.51
CA ALA A 66 7.28 -5.70 3.66
C ALA A 66 8.41 -6.61 3.15
N PRO A 67 9.57 -6.68 3.84
CA PRO A 67 10.60 -7.63 3.49
C PRO A 67 9.93 -9.00 3.42
N ALA A 68 10.02 -9.66 2.28
CA ALA A 68 9.29 -10.89 2.01
C ALA A 68 9.53 -11.89 3.14
N ALA A 69 8.59 -11.98 4.08
CA ALA A 69 8.53 -13.11 4.98
C ALA A 69 8.31 -14.33 4.08
N PRO A 70 9.04 -15.45 4.29
CA PRO A 70 8.83 -16.65 3.49
C PRO A 70 7.36 -17.02 3.59
N GLN A 71 6.69 -16.94 2.44
CA GLN A 71 5.31 -17.37 2.28
C GLN A 71 5.28 -18.86 2.57
N GLY A 72 4.99 -19.20 3.82
CA GLY A 72 4.68 -20.54 4.25
C GLY A 72 3.45 -20.98 3.49
N VAL A 73 3.65 -21.88 2.53
CA VAL A 73 2.63 -22.70 1.91
C VAL A 73 1.69 -23.21 3.02
N GLY A 74 0.44 -22.76 2.95
CA GLY A 74 -0.64 -23.21 3.80
C GLY A 74 -1.81 -23.64 2.94
N GLY A 75 -1.52 -24.45 1.91
CA GLY A 75 -2.54 -25.16 1.14
C GLY A 75 -3.32 -26.07 2.07
N LYS A 76 -4.44 -25.58 2.59
CA LYS A 76 -5.40 -26.42 3.30
C LYS A 76 -6.23 -27.13 2.25
N SER A 77 -5.67 -28.22 1.71
CA SER A 77 -6.42 -29.26 1.02
C SER A 77 -7.46 -29.78 2.01
N ASN A 78 -8.71 -29.35 1.83
CA ASN A 78 -9.86 -29.95 2.45
C ASN A 78 -10.33 -31.13 1.58
N ASP A 79 -9.49 -32.16 1.49
CA ASP A 79 -9.93 -33.50 1.13
C ASP A 79 -10.30 -34.22 2.42
N CYS A 80 -11.57 -34.13 2.79
CA CYS A 80 -12.16 -34.96 3.84
C CYS A 80 -13.61 -35.25 3.44
N GLY A 81 -13.78 -36.25 2.59
CA GLY A 81 -15.09 -36.60 2.06
C GLY A 81 -15.16 -37.95 1.37
N ALA A 82 -14.45 -38.97 1.89
CA ALA A 82 -14.62 -40.34 1.44
C ALA A 82 -15.00 -41.28 2.61
N ARG A 83 -16.30 -41.60 2.72
CA ARG A 83 -16.78 -43.00 2.65
C ARG A 83 -18.31 -43.08 2.61
N PRO A 84 -18.89 -43.74 1.59
CA PRO A 84 -20.25 -44.27 1.66
C PRO A 84 -20.29 -45.57 2.50
N ARG A 85 -21.42 -45.81 3.17
CA ARG A 85 -21.84 -47.12 3.66
C ARG A 85 -23.05 -47.57 2.88
#